data_AF-A0A936S9V3-F1
#
_entry.id   AF-A0A936S9V3-F1
#
_cell.length_a   1.000
_cell.length_b   1.000
_cell.length_c   1.000
_cell.angle_alpha   90.00
_cell.angle_beta   90.00
_cell.angle_gamma   90.00
#
_symmetry.space_group_name_H-M   'P 1'
#
loop_
_entity.id
_entity.type
_entity.pdbx_description
1 polymer ?
#
loop_
_entity_poly.entity_id
_entity_poly.type
_entity_poly.pdbx_seq_one_letter_code
_entity_poly.pdbx_strand_id
1 'polypeptide(L)'
;MIEPLQIIEESDNTISIKWSDDTQTEYTAPQLRRSCPCATCVNEWTGEKMLRDESVADDLKFGHISIVGRYALNFHFSDGHDTGIFSFVFLRKLPTMAYNRVMHERDIFDERQEVKRANFSCPTCRERNDYDVRWIKRTKKKQAPRNINEHERAQYAKSRDYMVRGRYADVQKYSMQAPV
;
A
#
# COMPACT_ATOMS: atom_id res chain seq x y z
N MET A 1 -13.91 28.15 12.42
CA MET A 1 -14.66 26.88 12.39
C MET A 1 -14.48 26.33 10.99
N ILE A 2 -13.77 25.21 10.82
CA ILE A 2 -13.46 24.67 9.49
C ILE A 2 -14.67 23.85 9.04
N GLU A 3 -15.27 24.24 7.93
CA GLU A 3 -16.46 23.60 7.36
C GLU A 3 -16.22 23.30 5.89
N PRO A 4 -16.79 22.20 5.35
CA PRO A 4 -16.70 21.94 3.93
C PRO A 4 -17.61 22.92 3.17
N LEU A 5 -17.03 23.65 2.22
CA LEU A 5 -17.76 24.49 1.28
C LEU A 5 -18.31 23.66 0.12
N GLN A 6 -17.54 22.67 -0.33
CA GLN A 6 -17.91 21.84 -1.47
C GLN A 6 -17.31 20.45 -1.32
N ILE A 7 -18.09 19.43 -1.68
CA ILE A 7 -17.66 18.03 -1.77
C ILE A 7 -17.86 17.63 -3.23
N ILE A 8 -16.80 17.16 -3.86
CA ILE A 8 -16.74 16.81 -5.28
C ILE A 8 -16.32 15.36 -5.38
N GLU A 9 -17.10 14.56 -6.09
CA GLU A 9 -16.73 13.21 -6.47
C GLU A 9 -15.96 13.28 -7.79
N GLU A 10 -14.63 13.14 -7.71
CA GLU A 10 -13.74 13.22 -8.88
C GLU A 10 -13.81 11.94 -9.72
N SER A 11 -13.96 10.80 -9.04
CA SER A 11 -14.06 9.46 -9.63
C SER A 11 -14.79 8.51 -8.69
N ASP A 12 -14.95 7.26 -9.11
CA ASP A 12 -15.52 6.18 -8.29
C ASP A 12 -14.65 5.77 -7.09
N ASN A 13 -13.42 6.28 -6.98
CA ASN A 13 -12.50 5.97 -5.89
C ASN A 13 -11.89 7.20 -5.22
N THR A 14 -12.20 8.42 -5.69
CA THR A 14 -11.55 9.66 -5.24
C THR A 14 -12.58 10.76 -5.01
N ILE A 15 -12.43 11.47 -3.89
CA ILE A 15 -13.21 12.65 -3.57
C ILE A 15 -12.32 13.83 -3.22
N SER A 16 -12.78 15.02 -3.57
CA SER A 16 -12.21 16.31 -3.20
C SER A 16 -13.15 17.06 -2.26
N ILE A 17 -12.61 17.63 -1.18
CA ILE A 17 -13.34 18.52 -0.29
C ILE A 17 -12.65 19.89 -0.30
N LYS A 18 -13.40 20.92 -0.69
CA LYS A 18 -13.02 22.32 -0.54
C LYS A 18 -13.48 22.82 0.82
N TRP A 19 -12.58 23.41 1.59
CA TRP A 19 -12.82 23.88 2.95
C TRP A 19 -12.98 25.40 3.03
N SER A 20 -13.54 25.89 4.13
CA SER A 20 -13.73 27.33 4.38
C SER A 20 -12.45 28.13 4.59
N ASP A 21 -11.31 27.46 4.80
CA ASP A 21 -9.97 28.06 4.86
C ASP A 21 -9.29 28.13 3.47
N ASP A 22 -10.07 27.95 2.40
CA ASP A 22 -9.65 27.89 1.00
C ASP A 22 -8.66 26.74 0.69
N THR A 23 -8.44 25.82 1.64
CA THR A 23 -7.70 24.60 1.35
C THR A 23 -8.58 23.59 0.63
N GLN A 24 -7.97 22.75 -0.20
CA GLN A 24 -8.61 21.61 -0.82
C GLN A 24 -7.89 20.34 -0.36
N THR A 25 -8.66 19.32 0.00
CA THR A 25 -8.12 18.02 0.35
C THR A 25 -8.74 16.94 -0.52
N GLU A 26 -7.89 16.07 -1.04
CA GLU A 26 -8.27 14.89 -1.80
C GLU A 26 -8.09 13.63 -0.96
N TYR A 27 -9.07 12.72 -1.03
CA TYR A 27 -9.09 11.44 -0.34
C TYR A 27 -9.45 10.30 -1.30
N THR A 28 -8.76 9.16 -1.18
CA THR A 28 -9.18 7.93 -1.85
C THR A 28 -10.00 7.01 -0.95
N ALA A 29 -10.82 6.15 -1.56
CA ALA A 29 -11.59 5.13 -0.86
C ALA A 29 -10.71 4.16 -0.03
N PRO A 30 -9.61 3.56 -0.54
CA PRO A 30 -8.74 2.72 0.28
C PRO A 30 -8.15 3.47 1.48
N GLN A 31 -7.76 4.74 1.31
CA GLN A 31 -7.18 5.55 2.37
C GLN A 31 -8.17 5.82 3.51
N LEU A 32 -9.40 6.20 3.17
CA LEU A 32 -10.46 6.41 4.16
C LEU A 32 -10.85 5.09 4.82
N ARG A 33 -10.92 4.00 4.06
CA ARG A 33 -11.24 2.67 4.58
C ARG A 33 -10.20 2.16 5.58
N ARG A 34 -8.90 2.36 5.30
CA ARG A 34 -7.78 2.06 6.22
C ARG A 34 -7.83 2.91 7.48
N SER A 35 -8.43 4.10 7.41
CA SER A 35 -8.58 5.02 8.53
C SER A 35 -9.98 4.99 9.14
N CYS A 36 -10.76 3.93 8.89
CA CYS A 36 -12.16 3.86 9.31
C CYS A 36 -12.29 3.92 10.85
N PRO A 37 -13.03 4.88 11.42
CA PRO A 37 -13.14 5.06 12.87
C PRO A 37 -14.27 4.21 13.50
N CYS A 38 -14.89 3.28 12.78
CA CYS A 38 -16.00 2.50 13.33
C CYS A 38 -15.54 1.49 14.39
N ALA A 39 -16.47 1.09 15.25
CA ALA A 39 -16.25 0.11 16.33
C ALA A 39 -15.75 -1.26 15.84
N THR A 40 -16.02 -1.60 14.58
CA THR A 40 -15.50 -2.84 13.95
C THR A 40 -14.02 -2.71 13.59
N CYS A 41 -13.55 -1.49 13.29
CA CYS A 41 -12.17 -1.23 12.84
C CYS A 41 -11.26 -0.74 13.97
N VAL A 42 -11.82 -0.12 15.01
CA VAL A 42 -11.10 0.42 16.16
C VAL A 42 -11.77 -0.08 17.43
N ASN A 43 -10.97 -0.57 18.37
CA ASN A 43 -11.45 -0.98 19.67
C ASN A 43 -11.95 0.25 20.46
N GLU A 44 -13.21 0.24 20.90
CA GLU A 44 -13.83 1.37 21.60
C GLU A 44 -13.19 1.71 22.95
N TRP A 45 -12.53 0.75 23.59
CA TRP A 45 -11.96 0.87 24.93
C TRP A 45 -10.47 1.21 24.91
N THR A 46 -9.72 0.65 23.96
CA THR A 46 -8.28 0.87 23.85
C THR A 46 -7.90 1.92 22.80
N GLY A 47 -8.79 2.22 21.86
CA GLY A 47 -8.49 3.06 20.70
C GLY A 47 -7.53 2.40 19.70
N GLU A 48 -7.18 1.13 19.90
CA GLU A 48 -6.28 0.42 19.01
C GLU A 48 -6.99 0.03 17.72
N LYS A 49 -6.30 0.26 16.60
CA LYS A 49 -6.75 -0.13 15.28
C LYS A 49 -6.68 -1.65 15.14
N MET A 50 -7.84 -2.27 14.99
CA MET A 50 -7.99 -3.72 14.77
C MET A 50 -7.93 -4.06 13.28
N LEU A 51 -8.26 -3.11 12.42
CA LEU A 51 -8.18 -3.25 10.96
C LEU A 51 -6.74 -3.45 10.50
N ARG A 52 -6.50 -4.51 9.73
CA ARG A 52 -5.24 -4.73 9.03
C ARG A 52 -5.25 -3.98 7.71
N ASP A 53 -4.22 -3.18 7.46
CA ASP A 53 -4.18 -2.37 6.24
C ASP A 53 -4.04 -3.22 4.97
N GLU A 54 -3.46 -4.42 5.08
CA GLU A 54 -3.31 -5.34 3.95
C GLU A 54 -4.63 -5.99 3.51
N SER A 55 -5.67 -5.98 4.37
CA SER A 55 -6.98 -6.52 3.98
C SER A 55 -7.81 -5.54 3.16
N VAL A 56 -7.36 -4.28 3.02
CA VAL A 56 -8.05 -3.26 2.23
C VAL A 56 -7.47 -3.23 0.83
N ALA A 57 -8.31 -3.58 -0.15
CA ALA A 57 -7.94 -3.57 -1.57
C ALA A 57 -7.56 -2.15 -2.04
N ASP A 58 -6.51 -2.07 -2.87
CA ASP A 58 -6.05 -0.78 -3.42
C ASP A 58 -6.99 -0.20 -4.49
N ASP A 59 -7.86 -1.03 -5.07
CA ASP A 59 -8.87 -0.66 -6.06
C ASP A 59 -10.26 -0.47 -5.46
N LEU A 60 -10.36 -0.35 -4.13
CA LEU A 60 -11.62 -0.08 -3.42
C LEU A 60 -12.30 1.19 -3.95
N LYS A 61 -13.63 1.16 -4.02
CA LYS A 61 -14.46 2.25 -4.55
C LYS A 61 -15.45 2.77 -3.52
N PHE A 62 -15.88 4.00 -3.71
CA PHE A 62 -17.06 4.55 -3.04
C PHE A 62 -18.31 4.01 -3.75
N GLY A 63 -19.17 3.33 -3.01
CA GLY A 63 -20.50 2.96 -3.47
C GLY A 63 -21.49 4.12 -3.31
N HIS A 64 -21.41 4.82 -2.18
CA HIS A 64 -22.29 5.94 -1.86
C HIS A 64 -21.67 6.84 -0.79
N ILE A 65 -21.98 8.13 -0.84
CA ILE A 65 -21.49 9.13 0.12
C ILE A 65 -22.67 9.89 0.69
N SER A 66 -22.81 9.84 2.00
CA SER A 66 -23.91 10.47 2.74
C SER A 66 -23.37 11.55 3.65
N ILE A 67 -24.03 12.71 3.68
CA ILE A 67 -23.74 13.74 4.68
C ILE A 67 -24.43 13.37 5.99
N VAL A 68 -23.69 13.37 7.10
CA VAL A 68 -24.21 13.10 8.43
C VAL A 68 -24.31 14.41 9.20
N GLY A 69 -25.52 14.97 9.21
CA GLY A 69 -25.81 16.24 9.86
C GLY A 69 -24.95 17.37 9.30
N ARG A 70 -24.28 18.12 10.18
CA ARG A 70 -23.40 19.25 9.81
C ARG A 70 -21.94 19.04 10.21
N TYR A 71 -21.55 17.80 10.53
CA TYR A 71 -20.25 17.57 11.18
C TYR A 71 -19.45 16.39 10.60
N ALA A 72 -20.05 15.55 9.77
CA ALA A 72 -19.40 14.35 9.28
C ALA A 72 -19.91 13.90 7.90
N LEU A 73 -19.11 13.02 7.28
CA LEU A 73 -19.49 12.22 6.13
C LEU A 73 -19.58 10.75 6.53
N ASN A 74 -20.42 10.02 5.84
CA ASN A 74 -20.49 8.58 5.89
C ASN A 74 -20.22 8.03 4.50
N PHE A 75 -19.29 7.08 4.41
CA PHE A 75 -18.87 6.48 3.16
C PHE A 75 -19.29 5.02 3.15
N HIS A 76 -19.99 4.62 2.09
CA HIS A 76 -20.26 3.23 1.77
C HIS A 76 -19.17 2.76 0.83
N PHE A 77 -18.43 1.73 1.24
CA PHE A 77 -17.34 1.15 0.47
C PHE A 77 -17.82 -0.08 -0.30
N SER A 78 -17.18 -0.35 -1.44
CA SER A 78 -17.50 -1.51 -2.28
C SER A 78 -17.22 -2.87 -1.61
N ASP A 79 -16.49 -2.90 -0.49
CA ASP A 79 -16.26 -4.10 0.33
C ASP A 79 -17.41 -4.38 1.32
N GLY A 80 -18.50 -3.61 1.26
CA GLY A 80 -19.69 -3.76 2.10
C GLY A 80 -19.64 -3.01 3.43
N HIS A 81 -18.59 -2.24 3.72
CA HIS A 81 -18.53 -1.42 4.94
C HIS A 81 -19.22 -0.07 4.74
N ASP A 82 -20.11 0.29 5.65
CA ASP A 82 -20.90 1.53 5.58
C ASP A 82 -21.14 2.19 6.94
N THR A 83 -20.60 1.66 8.03
CA THR A 83 -20.83 2.18 9.39
C THR A 83 -19.84 3.27 9.82
N GLY A 84 -18.86 3.60 8.98
CA GLY A 84 -17.84 4.60 9.30
C GLY A 84 -18.38 6.02 9.24
N ILE A 85 -18.34 6.75 10.37
CA ILE A 85 -18.69 8.18 10.44
C ILE A 85 -17.39 9.00 10.54
N PHE A 86 -17.10 9.73 9.48
CA PHE A 86 -15.88 10.52 9.31
C PHE A 86 -16.19 11.98 9.61
N SER A 87 -15.94 12.42 10.85
CA SER A 87 -16.10 13.83 11.20
C SER A 87 -15.18 14.73 10.36
N PHE A 88 -15.61 15.94 10.04
CA PHE A 88 -14.79 16.91 9.31
C PHE A 88 -13.47 17.20 10.02
N VAL A 89 -13.50 17.23 11.36
CA VAL A 89 -12.30 17.36 12.19
C VAL A 89 -11.36 16.16 12.02
N PHE A 90 -11.91 14.94 11.94
CA PHE A 90 -11.11 13.74 11.71
C PHE A 90 -10.51 13.73 10.30
N LEU A 91 -11.31 14.03 9.26
CA LEU A 91 -10.84 14.12 7.88
C LEU A 91 -9.66 15.10 7.76
N ARG A 92 -9.73 16.27 8.42
CA ARG A 92 -8.63 17.25 8.46
C ARG A 92 -7.35 16.76 9.15
N LYS A 93 -7.46 15.79 10.04
CA LYS A 93 -6.30 15.18 10.72
C LYS A 93 -5.67 14.06 9.89
N LEU A 94 -6.38 13.52 8.90
CA LEU A 94 -5.81 12.48 8.05
C LEU A 94 -4.72 13.05 7.14
N PRO A 95 -3.64 12.31 6.89
CA PRO A 95 -2.67 12.68 5.86
C PRO A 95 -3.41 12.80 4.52
N THR A 96 -3.11 13.80 3.71
CA THR A 96 -3.78 14.01 2.42
C THR A 96 -3.09 13.19 1.32
N MET A 97 -3.73 12.97 0.17
CA MET A 97 -3.11 12.25 -0.96
C MET A 97 -1.80 12.87 -1.48
N ALA A 98 -1.51 14.13 -1.16
CA ALA A 98 -0.18 14.71 -1.35
C ALA A 98 0.93 13.98 -0.55
N TYR A 99 0.55 13.10 0.39
CA TYR A 99 1.45 12.46 1.35
C TYR A 99 1.33 10.93 1.42
N ASN A 100 0.57 10.27 0.54
CA ASN A 100 0.31 8.83 0.66
C ASN A 100 0.44 8.07 -0.67
N ARG A 101 1.52 8.35 -1.42
CA ARG A 101 2.12 7.30 -2.24
C ARG A 101 2.90 6.41 -1.28
N VAL A 102 2.27 5.35 -0.76
CA VAL A 102 3.03 4.26 -0.15
C VAL A 102 4.07 3.86 -1.20
N MET A 103 5.35 4.13 -0.94
CA MET A 103 6.43 3.84 -1.87
C MET A 103 6.52 2.32 -2.03
N HIS A 104 5.84 1.77 -3.05
CA HIS A 104 5.96 0.36 -3.36
C HIS A 104 7.39 0.08 -3.79
N GLU A 105 7.95 -1.09 -3.46
CA GLU A 105 9.35 -1.44 -3.79
C GLU A 105 9.67 -1.27 -5.30
N ARG A 106 8.65 -1.37 -6.17
CA ARG A 106 8.74 -1.13 -7.62
C ARG A 106 9.01 0.32 -8.02
N ASP A 107 8.63 1.28 -7.17
CA ASP A 107 8.88 2.70 -7.40
C ASP A 107 10.36 3.05 -7.12
N ILE A 108 11.00 2.34 -6.18
CA ILE A 108 12.37 2.63 -5.70
C ILE A 108 13.43 1.81 -6.45
N PHE A 109 13.13 0.58 -6.87
CA PHE A 109 14.13 -0.35 -7.39
C PHE A 109 13.82 -0.82 -8.82
N ASP A 110 14.88 -0.93 -9.63
CA ASP A 110 14.86 -1.72 -10.86
C ASP A 110 15.14 -3.19 -10.49
N GLU A 111 14.17 -4.06 -10.78
CA GLU A 111 14.28 -5.49 -10.53
C GLU A 111 14.86 -6.21 -11.74
N ARG A 112 15.93 -6.96 -11.55
CA ARG A 112 16.50 -7.87 -12.56
C ARG A 112 16.66 -9.26 -11.98
N GLN A 113 16.21 -10.27 -12.72
CA GLN A 113 16.44 -11.66 -12.37
C GLN A 113 17.75 -12.13 -12.97
N GLU A 114 18.66 -12.62 -12.12
CA GLU A 114 19.94 -13.21 -12.52
C GLU A 114 20.01 -14.65 -11.97
N VAL A 115 20.48 -15.60 -12.77
CA VAL A 115 20.77 -16.96 -12.28
C VAL A 115 22.27 -17.01 -11.96
N LYS A 116 22.61 -17.35 -10.72
CA LYS A 116 24.01 -17.52 -10.28
C LYS A 116 24.21 -18.92 -9.73
N ARG A 117 25.32 -19.53 -10.15
CA ARG A 117 25.79 -20.79 -9.58
C ARG A 117 26.24 -20.56 -8.16
N ALA A 118 25.69 -21.36 -7.25
CA ALA A 118 26.11 -21.35 -5.87
C ALA A 118 26.20 -22.79 -5.36
N ASN A 119 27.28 -23.04 -4.61
CA ASN A 119 27.55 -24.33 -4.03
C ASN A 119 26.75 -24.48 -2.73
N PHE A 120 25.88 -25.48 -2.66
CA PHE A 120 25.11 -25.78 -1.45
C PHE A 120 25.39 -27.21 -0.99
N SER A 121 25.43 -27.37 0.33
CA SER A 121 25.43 -28.71 0.95
C SER A 121 24.00 -29.21 1.04
N CYS A 122 23.76 -30.41 0.54
CA CYS A 122 22.48 -31.10 0.69
C CYS A 122 22.20 -31.37 2.18
N PRO A 123 21.05 -30.96 2.74
CA PRO A 123 20.72 -31.21 4.14
C PRO A 123 20.66 -32.71 4.50
N THR A 124 20.38 -33.57 3.52
CA THR A 124 20.14 -35.00 3.71
C THR A 124 21.42 -35.84 3.59
N CYS A 125 22.21 -35.66 2.53
CA CYS A 125 23.43 -36.45 2.29
C CYS A 125 24.75 -35.68 2.57
N ARG A 126 24.68 -34.39 2.93
CA ARG A 126 25.81 -33.47 3.19
C ARG A 126 26.78 -33.22 2.02
N GLU A 127 26.55 -33.86 0.88
CA GLU A 127 27.32 -33.62 -0.34
C GLU A 127 27.17 -32.18 -0.84
N ARG A 128 28.26 -31.61 -1.36
CA ARG A 128 28.32 -30.25 -1.89
C ARG A 128 28.19 -30.29 -3.40
N ASN A 129 27.11 -29.71 -3.92
CA ASN A 129 26.86 -29.62 -5.36
C ASN A 129 26.60 -28.17 -5.76
N ASP A 130 26.91 -27.85 -7.02
CA ASP A 130 26.64 -26.54 -7.59
C ASP A 130 25.22 -26.48 -8.15
N TYR A 131 24.44 -25.50 -7.71
CA TYR A 131 23.08 -25.30 -8.15
C TYR A 131 22.92 -23.93 -8.80
N ASP A 132 22.15 -23.89 -9.88
CA ASP A 132 21.69 -22.65 -10.49
C ASP A 132 20.61 -22.03 -9.61
N VAL A 133 20.96 -20.98 -8.87
CA VAL A 133 20.03 -20.27 -8.00
C VAL A 133 19.54 -19.00 -8.67
N ARG A 134 18.21 -18.84 -8.70
CA ARG A 134 17.57 -17.61 -9.14
C ARG A 134 17.71 -16.54 -8.07
N TRP A 135 18.34 -15.43 -8.43
CA TRP A 135 18.50 -14.24 -7.63
C TRP A 135 17.67 -13.11 -8.22
N ILE A 136 16.96 -12.40 -7.36
CA ILE A 136 16.30 -11.15 -7.69
C ILE A 136 17.22 -10.03 -7.19
N LYS A 137 17.88 -9.35 -8.12
CA LYS A 137 18.73 -8.20 -7.84
C LYS A 137 17.88 -6.94 -7.95
N ARG A 138 17.77 -6.20 -6.85
CA ARG A 138 17.04 -4.93 -6.79
C ARG A 138 18.05 -3.80 -6.65
N THR A 139 18.22 -3.06 -7.74
CA THR A 139 19.13 -1.90 -7.79
C THR A 139 18.31 -0.63 -7.62
N LYS A 140 18.72 0.22 -6.69
CA LYS A 140 18.04 1.49 -6.45
C LYS A 140 18.09 2.33 -7.72
N LYS A 141 16.94 2.87 -8.13
CA LYS A 141 16.87 3.80 -9.26
C LYS A 141 17.79 4.99 -8.99
N LYS A 142 18.34 5.58 -10.05
CA LYS A 142 19.27 6.72 -9.89
C LYS A 142 18.56 8.00 -9.45
N GLN A 143 17.28 8.15 -9.83
CA GLN A 143 16.50 9.34 -9.55
C GLN A 143 15.34 8.98 -8.62
N ALA A 144 15.19 9.77 -7.56
CA ALA A 144 14.04 9.67 -6.68
C ALA A 144 12.79 10.19 -7.43
N PRO A 145 11.58 9.72 -7.09
CA PRO A 145 10.36 10.22 -7.70
C PRO A 145 10.24 11.74 -7.53
N ARG A 146 9.68 12.43 -8.54
CA ARG A 146 9.70 13.91 -8.62
C ARG A 146 8.93 14.62 -7.51
N ASN A 147 7.90 14.00 -6.94
CA ASN A 147 7.03 14.59 -5.92
C ASN A 147 7.14 13.79 -4.61
N ILE A 148 8.25 13.97 -3.87
CA ILE A 148 8.47 13.29 -2.58
C ILE A 148 8.75 14.30 -1.46
N ASN A 149 8.20 14.01 -0.29
CA ASN A 149 8.39 14.80 0.92
C ASN A 149 9.74 14.50 1.60
N GLU A 150 10.09 15.27 2.62
CA GLU A 150 11.39 15.17 3.31
C GLU A 150 11.62 13.79 3.95
N HIS A 151 10.60 13.23 4.60
CA HIS A 151 10.67 11.89 5.19
C HIS A 151 10.86 10.78 4.13
N GLU A 152 10.19 10.89 2.98
CA GLU A 152 10.31 9.94 1.87
C GLU A 152 11.68 10.06 1.18
N ARG A 153 12.20 11.28 1.05
CA ARG A 153 13.57 11.54 0.59
C ARG A 153 14.60 10.94 1.55
N ALA A 154 14.37 11.03 2.86
CA ALA A 154 15.23 10.41 3.87
C ALA A 154 15.17 8.88 3.82
N GLN A 155 13.98 8.30 3.61
CA GLN A 155 13.83 6.85 3.46
C GLN A 155 14.51 6.34 2.18
N TYR A 156 14.28 7.02 1.04
CA TYR A 156 14.99 6.74 -0.21
C TYR A 156 16.50 6.85 -0.03
N ALA A 157 17.00 7.90 0.66
CA ALA A 157 18.43 8.06 0.94
C ALA A 157 19.01 6.89 1.75
N LYS A 158 18.25 6.32 2.69
CA LYS A 158 18.66 5.15 3.50
C LYS A 158 18.57 3.82 2.75
N SER A 159 17.72 3.69 1.73
CA SER A 159 17.60 2.48 0.93
C SER A 159 18.90 2.16 0.18
N ARG A 160 19.29 0.89 0.21
CA ARG A 160 20.48 0.34 -0.45
C ARG A 160 20.08 -0.79 -1.39
N ASP A 161 20.93 -1.06 -2.37
CA ASP A 161 20.80 -2.22 -3.23
C ASP A 161 20.80 -3.51 -2.40
N TYR A 162 19.94 -4.45 -2.75
CA TYR A 162 19.85 -5.74 -2.07
C TYR A 162 19.51 -6.86 -3.06
N MET A 163 19.83 -8.09 -2.67
CA MET A 163 19.53 -9.29 -3.43
C MET A 163 18.68 -10.22 -2.58
N VAL A 164 17.60 -10.73 -3.18
CA VAL A 164 16.72 -11.72 -2.53
C VAL A 164 16.76 -12.99 -3.36
N ARG A 165 16.82 -14.14 -2.69
CA ARG A 165 16.69 -15.44 -3.36
C ARG A 165 15.24 -15.56 -3.85
N GLY A 166 15.06 -15.78 -5.16
CA GLY A 166 13.73 -15.96 -5.74
C GLY A 166 13.02 -17.14 -5.08
N ARG A 167 11.73 -17.00 -4.75
CA ARG A 167 10.97 -18.10 -4.13
C ARG A 167 10.90 -19.30 -5.10
N TYR A 168 11.08 -20.50 -4.54
CA TYR A 168 10.91 -21.81 -5.15
C TYR A 168 9.41 -22.10 -5.44
N ALA A 169 8.76 -21.28 -6.25
CA ALA A 169 7.51 -21.66 -6.92
C ALA A 169 7.84 -21.77 -8.41
N ASP A 170 7.46 -22.89 -9.04
CA ASP A 170 7.84 -23.31 -10.40
C ASP A 170 9.18 -24.06 -10.55
N VAL A 171 9.47 -25.02 -9.65
CA VAL A 171 10.37 -26.15 -9.95
C VAL A 171 9.57 -27.44 -10.16
N GLN A 172 8.40 -27.33 -10.80
CA GLN A 172 7.73 -28.51 -11.36
C GLN A 172 7.50 -28.28 -12.85
N LYS A 173 7.94 -29.27 -13.61
CA LYS A 173 7.86 -29.41 -15.07
C LYS A 173 8.90 -28.61 -15.84
N TYR A 174 10.16 -29.04 -15.82
CA TYR A 174 10.93 -29.21 -17.06
C TYR A 174 12.07 -30.21 -16.83
N SER A 175 12.22 -31.13 -17.78
CA SER A 175 13.30 -32.11 -17.98
C SER A 175 13.42 -33.29 -17.01
N MET A 176 12.57 -34.30 -17.19
CA MET A 176 13.01 -35.71 -17.19
C MET A 176 12.23 -36.46 -18.28
N GLN A 177 12.57 -36.19 -19.55
CA GLN A 177 12.58 -37.23 -20.57
C GLN A 177 14.03 -37.66 -20.68
N ALA A 178 14.34 -38.88 -20.24
CA ALA A 178 15.58 -39.55 -20.60
C ALA A 178 15.34 -40.24 -21.96
N PRO A 179 16.20 -40.06 -22.98
CA PRO A 179 16.28 -41.01 -24.07
C PRO A 179 17.18 -42.20 -23.65
N VAL A 180 16.58 -43.38 -23.78
CA VAL A 180 17.08 -44.78 -23.88
C VAL A 180 18.33 -45.16 -23.06
#